data_AF-A0A6J4KRP1-F1
#
_entry.id   AF-A0A6J4KRP1-F1
#
_cell.length_a   1.000
_cell.length_b   1.000
_cell.length_c   1.000
_cell.angle_alpha   90.00
_cell.angle_beta   90.00
_cell.angle_gamma   90.00
#
_symmetry.space_group_name_H-M   'P 1'
#
loop_
_entity.id
_entity.type
_entity.pdbx_description
1 polymer ?
#
loop_
_entity_poly.entity_id
_entity_poly.type
_entity_poly.pdbx_seq_one_letter_code
_entity_poly.pdbx_strand_id
1 'polypeptide(L)'
;DNVDYEGAEEGGYRGYVSEQQIEWLRNDLRFVPEDKLIVIVTHIPLYTGAVDRDDALITVNLPELLAVLEGREHVYTLSGHDTSNSWQNYLGHEHGWNNPRPLHHQVLAEVRGDGWGGPKDEHGVPETTMQDGNPNGYYILSFDGNRYTTRFKAAGEPEDYQMRVMFEQESAGRNQLTVDQWEVAAWQAPQLVVNVFDGGERHEVEYRLNNGDFRAMVHTLRTDPYMEDRYLRLLGTEEEVGNPAVSSHIWVADMPANLEGGVHTVTVRSTDPYGRVSEASQVFEVED
;
A
#
# COMPACT_ATOMS: atom_id res chain seq x y z
N ASP A 1 -1.29 14.36 -18.67
CA ASP A 1 -1.73 14.72 -17.32
C ASP A 1 -3.25 14.71 -17.28
N ASN A 2 -3.85 14.31 -16.17
CA ASN A 2 -5.31 14.21 -15.95
C ASN A 2 -5.78 15.13 -14.81
N VAL A 3 -5.05 16.19 -14.50
CA VAL A 3 -5.52 17.25 -13.59
C VAL A 3 -6.35 18.25 -14.37
N ASP A 4 -7.64 18.36 -14.03
CA ASP A 4 -8.56 19.35 -14.58
C ASP A 4 -8.90 20.38 -13.50
N TYR A 5 -8.45 21.62 -13.72
CA TYR A 5 -8.64 22.73 -12.78
C TYR A 5 -10.01 23.38 -13.01
N GLU A 6 -10.82 23.48 -11.96
CA GLU A 6 -12.19 24.04 -12.02
C GLU A 6 -12.21 25.58 -12.11
N GLY A 7 -11.03 26.20 -12.23
CA GLY A 7 -10.86 27.64 -12.36
C GLY A 7 -10.75 28.36 -11.02
N ALA A 8 -10.33 29.62 -11.08
CA ALA A 8 -9.95 30.39 -9.90
C ALA A 8 -11.14 30.81 -9.01
N GLU A 9 -12.36 30.83 -9.55
CA GLU A 9 -13.57 31.26 -8.82
C GLU A 9 -14.20 30.12 -8.01
N GLU A 10 -14.23 28.89 -8.55
CA GLU A 10 -14.71 27.72 -7.83
C GLU A 10 -13.63 27.17 -6.88
N GLY A 11 -12.37 27.18 -7.33
CA GLY A 11 -11.22 26.67 -6.60
C GLY A 11 -11.25 25.14 -6.50
N GLY A 12 -10.17 24.48 -6.92
CA GLY A 12 -10.08 23.02 -6.86
C GLY A 12 -9.59 22.39 -8.16
N TYR A 13 -9.58 21.06 -8.15
CA TYR A 13 -9.27 20.23 -9.30
C TYR A 13 -9.93 18.87 -9.13
N ARG A 14 -10.07 18.15 -10.24
CA ARG A 14 -10.51 16.75 -10.28
C ARG A 14 -9.62 15.94 -11.21
N GLY A 15 -9.64 14.62 -11.06
CA GLY A 15 -9.08 13.73 -12.08
C GLY A 15 -9.98 13.69 -13.30
N TYR A 16 -9.49 14.13 -14.46
CA TYR A 16 -10.24 14.09 -15.72
C TYR A 16 -9.32 13.99 -16.93
N VAL A 17 -9.61 13.05 -17.83
CA VAL A 17 -8.93 12.89 -19.12
C VAL A 17 -9.72 13.62 -20.18
N SER A 18 -9.17 14.69 -20.76
CA SER A 18 -9.94 15.56 -21.66
C SER A 18 -10.43 14.85 -22.92
N GLU A 19 -11.52 15.34 -23.52
CA GLU A 19 -12.03 14.82 -24.80
C GLU A 19 -10.94 14.78 -25.89
N GLN A 20 -10.07 15.78 -25.90
CA GLN A 20 -8.93 15.84 -26.83
C GLN A 20 -7.92 14.72 -26.57
N GLN A 21 -7.63 14.39 -25.30
CA GLN A 21 -6.74 13.28 -24.94
C GLN A 21 -7.38 11.93 -25.28
N ILE A 22 -8.67 11.76 -25.00
CA ILE A 22 -9.45 10.57 -25.35
C ILE A 22 -9.46 10.34 -26.87
N GLU A 23 -9.72 11.37 -27.67
CA GLU A 23 -9.71 11.27 -29.13
C GLU A 23 -8.31 11.05 -29.69
N TRP A 24 -7.29 11.68 -29.11
CA TRP A 24 -5.90 11.41 -29.47
C TRP A 24 -5.53 9.94 -29.23
N LEU A 25 -5.84 9.42 -28.03
CA LEU A 25 -5.54 8.03 -27.68
C LEU A 25 -6.26 7.06 -28.60
N ARG A 26 -7.54 7.28 -28.88
CA ARG A 26 -8.32 6.48 -29.83
C ARG A 26 -7.67 6.43 -31.21
N ASN A 27 -7.16 7.56 -31.70
CA ASN A 27 -6.50 7.62 -33.01
C ASN A 27 -5.12 6.98 -33.02
N ASP A 28 -4.33 7.18 -31.97
CA ASP A 28 -2.99 6.57 -31.85
C ASP A 28 -3.07 5.04 -31.80
N LEU A 29 -4.01 4.50 -31.01
CA LEU A 29 -4.21 3.07 -30.85
C LEU A 29 -4.52 2.36 -32.18
N ARG A 30 -5.11 3.03 -33.18
CA ARG A 30 -5.36 2.43 -34.51
C ARG A 30 -4.09 1.95 -35.23
N PHE A 31 -2.93 2.47 -34.84
CA PHE A 31 -1.62 2.09 -35.39
C PHE A 31 -0.83 1.15 -34.48
N VAL A 32 -1.33 0.88 -33.26
CA VAL A 32 -0.69 0.01 -32.28
C VAL A 32 -1.24 -1.41 -32.41
N PRO A 33 -0.41 -2.43 -32.73
CA PRO A 33 -0.84 -3.83 -32.77
C PRO A 33 -1.52 -4.28 -31.47
N GLU A 34 -2.51 -5.16 -31.58
CA GLU A 34 -3.33 -5.61 -30.44
C GLU A 34 -2.53 -6.36 -29.36
N ASP A 35 -1.42 -6.99 -29.75
CA ASP A 35 -0.56 -7.78 -28.86
C ASP A 35 0.44 -6.93 -28.06
N LYS A 36 0.52 -5.62 -28.31
CA LYS A 36 1.41 -4.71 -27.57
C LYS A 36 0.85 -4.38 -26.19
N LEU A 37 1.74 -4.31 -25.20
CA LEU A 37 1.42 -3.71 -23.90
C LEU A 37 1.25 -2.20 -24.06
N ILE A 38 0.09 -1.72 -23.63
CA ILE A 38 -0.21 -0.30 -23.47
C ILE A 38 0.04 0.05 -22.00
N VAL A 39 0.92 1.02 -21.77
CA VAL A 39 1.19 1.58 -20.44
C VAL A 39 0.63 2.99 -20.39
N ILE A 40 -0.29 3.26 -19.46
CA ILE A 40 -0.86 4.59 -19.26
C ILE A 40 -0.42 5.11 -17.90
N VAL A 41 0.15 6.31 -17.90
CA VAL A 41 0.60 6.99 -16.69
C VAL A 41 -0.24 8.24 -16.48
N THR A 42 -0.88 8.35 -15.33
CA THR A 42 -1.66 9.53 -14.93
C THR A 42 -1.08 10.18 -13.67
N HIS A 43 -1.43 11.44 -13.41
CA HIS A 43 -1.04 12.08 -12.15
C HIS A 43 -2.00 11.63 -11.04
N ILE A 44 -3.29 11.96 -11.18
CA ILE A 44 -4.36 11.52 -10.28
C ILE A 44 -4.70 10.06 -10.60
N PRO A 45 -4.97 9.20 -9.60
CA PRO A 45 -5.41 7.84 -9.83
C PRO A 45 -6.59 7.74 -10.79
N LEU A 46 -6.60 6.70 -11.61
CA LEU A 46 -7.79 6.32 -12.34
C LEU A 46 -8.84 5.78 -11.37
N TYR A 47 -8.38 5.10 -10.32
CA TYR A 47 -9.20 4.51 -9.27
C TYR A 47 -8.37 4.31 -7.99
N THR A 48 -9.00 4.41 -6.82
CA THR A 48 -8.40 4.01 -5.54
C THR A 48 -9.37 3.16 -4.73
N GLY A 49 -8.82 2.28 -3.89
CA GLY A 49 -9.58 1.53 -2.89
C GLY A 49 -9.89 2.34 -1.63
N ALA A 50 -9.56 3.64 -1.60
CA ALA A 50 -9.74 4.50 -0.43
C ALA A 50 -11.21 4.53 0.02
N VAL A 51 -11.42 4.50 1.33
CA VAL A 51 -12.76 4.45 1.96
C VAL A 51 -13.46 5.81 1.87
N ASP A 52 -12.71 6.89 1.99
CA ASP A 52 -13.19 8.27 1.86
C ASP A 52 -12.81 8.83 0.48
N ARG A 53 -13.64 8.54 -0.53
CA ARG A 53 -13.38 8.94 -1.92
C ARG A 53 -13.79 10.38 -2.18
N ASP A 54 -12.83 11.19 -2.63
CA ASP A 54 -13.02 12.52 -3.21
C ASP A 54 -12.70 12.48 -4.71
N ASP A 55 -13.38 13.30 -5.51
CA ASP A 55 -13.11 13.48 -6.95
C ASP A 55 -11.67 14.00 -7.22
N ALA A 56 -11.03 14.60 -6.21
CA ALA A 56 -9.60 14.93 -6.25
C ALA A 56 -8.68 13.69 -6.26
N LEU A 57 -9.16 12.54 -5.76
CA LEU A 57 -8.37 11.31 -5.62
C LEU A 57 -8.64 10.27 -6.72
N ILE A 58 -9.57 10.53 -7.63
CA ILE A 58 -9.94 9.61 -8.71
C ILE A 58 -10.16 10.33 -10.04
N THR A 59 -10.18 9.58 -11.13
CA THR A 59 -10.53 10.10 -12.45
C THR A 59 -12.01 9.92 -12.72
N VAL A 60 -12.78 11.02 -12.70
CA VAL A 60 -14.24 10.99 -12.74
C VAL A 60 -14.81 10.46 -14.05
N ASN A 61 -14.04 10.56 -15.14
CA ASN A 61 -14.40 10.11 -16.48
C ASN A 61 -13.61 8.85 -16.89
N LEU A 62 -13.36 7.97 -15.91
CA LEU A 62 -12.80 6.64 -16.15
C LEU A 62 -13.57 5.84 -17.21
N PRO A 63 -14.92 5.82 -17.26
CA PRO A 63 -15.65 5.04 -18.26
C PRO A 63 -15.29 5.38 -19.71
N GLU A 64 -15.05 6.65 -20.03
CA GLU A 64 -14.64 7.08 -21.37
C GLU A 64 -13.25 6.51 -21.74
N LEU A 65 -12.33 6.49 -20.78
CA LEU A 65 -11.01 5.89 -20.98
C LEU A 65 -11.11 4.37 -21.17
N LEU A 66 -11.90 3.68 -20.34
CA LEU A 66 -12.09 2.23 -20.45
C LEU A 66 -12.69 1.84 -21.81
N ALA A 67 -13.64 2.62 -22.32
CA ALA A 67 -14.25 2.39 -23.64
C ALA A 67 -13.23 2.51 -24.80
N VAL A 68 -12.23 3.38 -24.69
CA VAL A 68 -11.16 3.50 -25.71
C VAL A 68 -10.20 2.31 -25.66
N LEU A 69 -10.03 1.69 -24.50
CA LEU A 69 -9.13 0.57 -24.24
C LEU A 69 -9.81 -0.80 -24.40
N GLU A 70 -11.10 -0.83 -24.67
CA GLU A 70 -11.86 -2.06 -24.89
C GLU A 70 -11.21 -2.91 -26.01
N GLY A 71 -11.12 -4.22 -25.78
CA GLY A 71 -10.43 -5.16 -26.68
C GLY A 71 -8.92 -5.21 -26.53
N ARG A 72 -8.28 -4.31 -25.76
CA ARG A 72 -6.84 -4.40 -25.45
C ARG A 72 -6.58 -5.32 -24.26
N GLU A 73 -6.04 -6.51 -24.52
CA GLU A 73 -5.77 -7.50 -23.47
C GLU A 73 -4.54 -7.17 -22.60
N HIS A 74 -3.62 -6.35 -23.12
CA HIS A 74 -2.36 -6.01 -22.45
C HIS A 74 -2.35 -4.53 -22.10
N VAL A 75 -2.96 -4.18 -20.98
CA VAL A 75 -2.99 -2.81 -20.45
C VAL A 75 -2.49 -2.81 -19.02
N TYR A 76 -1.60 -1.87 -18.73
CA TYR A 76 -1.14 -1.55 -17.39
C TYR A 76 -1.29 -0.05 -17.17
N THR A 77 -1.92 0.36 -16.08
CA THR A 77 -2.02 1.78 -15.75
C THR A 77 -1.37 2.04 -14.40
N LEU A 78 -0.77 3.22 -14.26
CA LEU A 78 -0.15 3.65 -13.00
C LEU A 78 -0.32 5.15 -12.75
N SER A 79 -0.32 5.55 -11.49
CA SER A 79 -0.44 6.94 -11.06
C SER A 79 0.36 7.24 -9.79
N GLY A 80 0.41 8.52 -9.40
CA GLY A 80 0.86 8.96 -8.08
C GLY A 80 -0.26 9.70 -7.37
N HIS A 81 0.05 10.88 -6.82
CA HIS A 81 -0.86 11.88 -6.24
C HIS A 81 -1.49 11.50 -4.89
N ASP A 82 -1.84 10.22 -4.70
CA ASP A 82 -2.32 9.73 -3.42
C ASP A 82 -1.16 9.61 -2.42
N THR A 83 -1.06 10.61 -1.55
CA THR A 83 -0.07 10.61 -0.43
C THR A 83 -0.50 9.72 0.74
N SER A 84 -1.75 9.26 0.74
CA SER A 84 -2.30 8.48 1.84
C SER A 84 -1.99 7.00 1.71
N ASN A 85 -1.99 6.46 0.47
CA ASN A 85 -1.90 5.02 0.27
C ASN A 85 -1.34 4.61 -1.10
N SER A 86 -0.58 3.52 -1.14
CA SER A 86 -0.18 2.80 -2.35
C SER A 86 -1.11 1.62 -2.65
N TRP A 87 -1.61 1.53 -3.89
CA TRP A 87 -2.69 0.60 -4.23
C TRP A 87 -2.35 -0.34 -5.38
N GLN A 88 -2.71 -1.61 -5.22
CA GLN A 88 -2.79 -2.63 -6.28
C GLN A 88 -4.25 -2.85 -6.68
N ASN A 89 -4.80 -2.05 -7.61
CA ASN A 89 -6.21 -2.15 -7.99
C ASN A 89 -6.43 -3.04 -9.21
N TYR A 90 -7.47 -3.88 -9.18
CA TYR A 90 -7.83 -4.76 -10.29
C TYR A 90 -9.28 -4.50 -10.72
N LEU A 91 -9.43 -3.74 -11.80
CA LEU A 91 -10.74 -3.29 -12.29
C LEU A 91 -11.37 -4.35 -13.20
N GLY A 92 -12.49 -4.92 -12.77
CA GLY A 92 -13.32 -5.85 -13.54
C GLY A 92 -14.59 -5.23 -14.13
N HIS A 93 -15.57 -6.10 -14.44
CA HIS A 93 -16.84 -5.72 -15.06
C HIS A 93 -17.65 -4.72 -14.21
N GLU A 94 -17.57 -4.84 -12.89
CA GLU A 94 -18.19 -3.92 -11.92
C GLU A 94 -17.65 -2.49 -12.02
N HIS A 95 -16.47 -2.31 -12.61
CA HIS A 95 -15.84 -1.02 -12.88
C HIS A 95 -16.04 -0.55 -14.33
N GLY A 96 -16.78 -1.29 -15.16
CA GLY A 96 -16.96 -1.00 -16.59
C GLY A 96 -15.86 -1.56 -17.49
N TRP A 97 -14.95 -2.40 -16.96
CA TRP A 97 -13.92 -3.06 -17.75
C TRP A 97 -14.39 -4.43 -18.25
N ASN A 98 -14.55 -4.57 -19.57
CA ASN A 98 -15.16 -5.76 -20.18
C ASN A 98 -14.18 -6.76 -20.79
N ASN A 99 -12.87 -6.55 -20.65
CA ASN A 99 -11.89 -7.50 -21.18
C ASN A 99 -11.75 -8.73 -20.25
N PRO A 100 -11.31 -9.90 -20.76
CA PRO A 100 -11.29 -11.15 -19.99
C PRO A 100 -10.45 -11.14 -18.71
N ARG A 101 -9.43 -10.26 -18.63
CA ARG A 101 -8.56 -10.11 -17.46
C ARG A 101 -8.79 -8.75 -16.83
N PRO A 102 -8.86 -8.64 -15.49
CA PRO A 102 -8.98 -7.34 -14.82
C PRO A 102 -7.86 -6.39 -15.24
N LEU A 103 -8.19 -5.11 -15.41
CA LEU A 103 -7.22 -4.07 -15.64
C LEU A 103 -6.47 -3.80 -14.33
N HIS A 104 -5.15 -3.96 -14.35
CA HIS A 104 -4.32 -3.59 -13.22
C HIS A 104 -4.01 -2.09 -13.27
N HIS A 105 -4.49 -1.37 -12.24
CA HIS A 105 -4.16 0.03 -11.98
C HIS A 105 -3.39 0.17 -10.67
N GLN A 106 -2.12 0.52 -10.77
CA GLN A 106 -1.24 0.68 -9.61
C GLN A 106 -1.10 2.15 -9.21
N VAL A 107 -1.44 2.48 -7.97
CA VAL A 107 -1.14 3.79 -7.38
C VAL A 107 0.17 3.66 -6.63
N LEU A 108 1.20 4.36 -7.13
CA LEU A 108 2.56 4.23 -6.63
C LEU A 108 2.74 5.03 -5.33
N ALA A 109 3.44 4.43 -4.38
CA ALA A 109 3.97 5.14 -3.22
C ALA A 109 4.81 6.34 -3.65
N GLU A 110 4.66 7.46 -2.94
CA GLU A 110 5.36 8.68 -3.28
C GLU A 110 6.82 8.67 -2.82
N VAL A 111 7.72 9.14 -3.67
CA VAL A 111 9.14 9.35 -3.32
C VAL A 111 9.30 10.29 -2.12
N ARG A 112 8.37 11.25 -1.99
CA ARG A 112 8.31 12.21 -0.88
C ARG A 112 7.59 11.68 0.36
N GLY A 113 7.00 10.49 0.26
CA GLY A 113 6.09 9.96 1.26
C GLY A 113 4.94 10.89 1.59
N ASP A 114 4.59 10.96 2.88
CA ASP A 114 3.64 11.94 3.40
C ASP A 114 4.29 13.33 3.58
N GLY A 115 4.82 13.88 2.49
CA GLY A 115 5.06 15.32 2.42
C GLY A 115 6.47 15.83 2.74
N TRP A 116 7.52 15.00 2.76
CA TRP A 116 8.87 15.37 3.25
C TRP A 116 8.95 15.69 4.76
N GLY A 117 7.98 15.21 5.55
CA GLY A 117 7.92 15.37 7.00
C GLY A 117 8.40 14.15 7.80
N GLY A 118 8.24 14.25 9.12
CA GLY A 118 8.62 13.22 10.07
C GLY A 118 10.06 13.31 10.60
N PRO A 119 10.42 12.43 11.55
CA PRO A 119 11.75 12.29 12.11
C PRO A 119 12.80 12.06 11.04
N LYS A 120 13.98 12.64 11.27
CA LYS A 120 15.13 12.52 10.36
C LYS A 120 15.99 11.32 10.72
N ASP A 121 16.50 10.66 9.69
CA ASP A 121 17.51 9.62 9.82
C ASP A 121 18.90 10.18 10.18
N GLU A 122 19.90 9.31 10.25
CA GLU A 122 21.30 9.67 10.55
C GLU A 122 21.95 10.57 9.48
N HIS A 123 21.34 10.69 8.30
CA HIS A 123 21.76 11.57 7.22
C HIS A 123 21.00 12.91 7.21
N GLY A 124 20.06 13.11 8.13
CA GLY A 124 19.23 14.30 8.20
C GLY A 124 18.07 14.30 7.19
N VAL A 125 17.79 13.15 6.57
CA VAL A 125 16.69 12.97 5.62
C VAL A 125 15.45 12.53 6.40
N PRO A 126 14.31 13.22 6.26
CA PRO A 126 13.07 12.78 6.89
C PRO A 126 12.66 11.39 6.38
N GLU A 127 12.27 10.49 7.29
CA GLU A 127 11.87 9.11 6.96
C GLU A 127 10.66 9.09 6.01
N THR A 128 9.72 10.02 6.18
CA THR A 128 8.61 10.23 5.23
C THR A 128 7.80 8.97 4.93
N THR A 129 7.46 8.18 5.93
CA THR A 129 6.52 7.07 5.71
C THR A 129 5.15 7.64 5.28
N MET A 130 4.50 7.00 4.31
CA MET A 130 3.13 7.33 3.91
C MET A 130 2.13 7.00 5.03
N GLN A 131 0.92 7.55 4.94
CA GLN A 131 -0.10 7.41 5.99
C GLN A 131 -0.59 5.96 6.17
N ASP A 132 -0.50 5.13 5.12
CA ASP A 132 -0.76 3.68 5.12
C ASP A 132 0.40 2.85 5.72
N GLY A 133 1.50 3.48 6.10
CA GLY A 133 2.69 2.81 6.65
C GLY A 133 3.71 2.34 5.63
N ASN A 134 3.46 2.55 4.33
CA ASN A 134 4.45 2.27 3.28
C ASN A 134 5.62 3.26 3.39
N PRO A 135 6.89 2.82 3.44
CA PRO A 135 8.03 3.72 3.39
C PRO A 135 8.00 4.60 2.13
N ASN A 136 8.69 5.75 2.15
CA ASN A 136 9.00 6.40 0.91
C ASN A 136 9.94 5.53 0.07
N GLY A 137 9.88 5.68 -1.25
CA GLY A 137 10.69 4.85 -2.12
C GLY A 137 10.44 5.09 -3.59
N TYR A 138 10.87 4.14 -4.39
CA TYR A 138 10.69 4.17 -5.83
C TYR A 138 10.39 2.78 -6.37
N TYR A 139 9.97 2.75 -7.63
CA TYR A 139 9.57 1.53 -8.31
C TYR A 139 10.54 1.17 -9.41
N ILE A 140 10.86 -0.13 -9.49
CA ILE A 140 11.56 -0.72 -10.62
C ILE A 140 10.53 -1.43 -11.48
N LEU A 141 10.22 -0.84 -12.64
CA LEU A 141 9.32 -1.42 -13.64
C LEU A 141 10.15 -2.17 -14.68
N SER A 142 9.90 -3.46 -14.84
CA SER A 142 10.56 -4.30 -15.86
C SER A 142 9.54 -4.74 -16.90
N PHE A 143 9.89 -4.64 -18.17
CA PHE A 143 9.03 -4.97 -19.31
C PHE A 143 9.67 -6.05 -20.18
N ASP A 144 8.88 -7.07 -20.52
CA ASP A 144 9.28 -8.15 -21.43
C ASP A 144 8.15 -8.41 -22.44
N GLY A 145 8.28 -7.79 -23.62
CA GLY A 145 7.26 -7.81 -24.65
C GLY A 145 5.97 -7.15 -24.18
N ASN A 146 4.94 -7.96 -23.94
CA ASN A 146 3.64 -7.51 -23.47
C ASN A 146 3.38 -7.79 -21.98
N ARG A 147 4.42 -8.23 -21.26
CA ARG A 147 4.40 -8.48 -19.82
C ARG A 147 5.18 -7.41 -19.09
N TYR A 148 4.83 -7.23 -17.82
CA TYR A 148 5.54 -6.34 -16.92
C TYR A 148 5.58 -6.92 -15.50
N THR A 149 6.55 -6.48 -14.73
CA THR A 149 6.64 -6.70 -13.28
C THR A 149 7.02 -5.39 -12.60
N THR A 150 6.54 -5.15 -11.39
CA THR A 150 6.80 -3.91 -10.64
C THR A 150 7.42 -4.27 -9.30
N ARG A 151 8.50 -3.62 -8.87
CA ARG A 151 9.10 -3.84 -7.54
C ARG A 151 9.18 -2.53 -6.79
N PHE A 152 8.59 -2.47 -5.60
CA PHE A 152 8.84 -1.36 -4.70
C PHE A 152 10.22 -1.49 -4.04
N LYS A 153 10.91 -0.36 -3.91
CA LYS A 153 12.20 -0.23 -3.24
C LYS A 153 12.12 0.93 -2.25
N ALA A 154 12.04 0.59 -0.96
CA ALA A 154 12.15 1.57 0.11
C ALA A 154 13.48 2.35 -0.01
N ALA A 155 13.41 3.67 0.12
CA ALA A 155 14.58 4.54 0.09
C ALA A 155 15.46 4.28 1.32
N GLY A 156 16.78 4.35 1.17
CA GLY A 156 17.73 4.13 2.26
C GLY A 156 17.89 2.67 2.73
N GLU A 157 16.91 1.82 2.47
CA GLU A 157 16.88 0.44 2.97
C GLU A 157 17.56 -0.57 2.00
N PRO A 158 17.78 -1.83 2.41
CA PRO A 158 18.13 -2.94 1.52
C PRO A 158 17.05 -3.27 0.47
N GLU A 159 17.39 -4.01 -0.61
CA GLU A 159 16.42 -4.40 -1.66
C GLU A 159 15.40 -5.46 -1.19
N ASP A 160 15.79 -6.27 -0.21
CA ASP A 160 14.95 -7.30 0.41
C ASP A 160 14.08 -6.77 1.56
N TYR A 161 14.22 -5.50 1.95
CA TYR A 161 13.29 -4.86 2.86
C TYR A 161 11.97 -4.58 2.15
N GLN A 162 11.04 -5.53 2.24
CA GLN A 162 9.75 -5.52 1.54
C GLN A 162 8.55 -5.61 2.51
N MET A 163 8.80 -5.75 3.81
CA MET A 163 7.74 -5.78 4.81
C MET A 163 8.23 -5.35 6.18
N ARG A 164 7.31 -4.85 7.00
CA ARG A 164 7.48 -4.58 8.43
C ARG A 164 6.69 -5.62 9.23
N VAL A 165 7.36 -6.33 10.14
CA VAL A 165 6.73 -7.31 11.04
C VAL A 165 6.55 -6.67 12.41
N MET A 166 5.32 -6.69 12.93
CA MET A 166 4.93 -6.04 14.18
C MET A 166 4.11 -6.99 15.05
N PHE A 167 4.07 -6.69 16.34
CA PHE A 167 3.22 -7.36 17.30
C PHE A 167 2.34 -6.32 17.98
N GLU A 168 1.04 -6.56 17.98
CA GLU A 168 0.06 -5.71 18.63
C GLU A 168 -0.63 -6.52 19.73
N GLN A 169 -0.57 -6.04 20.98
CA GLN A 169 -1.42 -6.57 22.04
C GLN A 169 -2.64 -5.67 22.16
N GLU A 170 -3.84 -6.25 22.27
CA GLU A 170 -5.01 -5.49 22.71
C GLU A 170 -4.77 -5.05 24.16
N SER A 171 -4.15 -3.89 24.35
CA SER A 171 -4.12 -3.25 25.66
C SER A 171 -5.56 -2.91 26.05
N ALA A 172 -6.03 -3.43 27.18
CA ALA A 172 -7.27 -3.01 27.81
C ALA A 172 -7.19 -1.50 28.13
N GLY A 173 -7.57 -0.66 27.16
CA GLY A 173 -7.54 0.79 27.24
C GLY A 173 -6.13 1.39 27.19
N ARG A 174 -5.78 2.06 26.08
CA ARG A 174 -4.70 3.06 26.01
C ARG A 174 -5.06 4.33 26.83
N ASN A 175 -5.53 4.18 28.07
CA ASN A 175 -5.73 5.27 29.00
C ASN A 175 -4.62 5.25 30.04
N GLN A 176 -3.89 6.37 30.14
CA GLN A 176 -2.93 6.73 31.19
C GLN A 176 -3.04 5.87 32.46
N LEU A 177 -2.21 4.82 32.54
CA LEU A 177 -2.02 4.09 33.78
C LEU A 177 -1.18 4.98 34.70
N THR A 178 -1.78 5.44 35.79
CA THR A 178 -1.01 5.97 36.92
C THR A 178 -0.29 4.80 37.61
N VAL A 179 0.87 5.09 38.22
CA VAL A 179 1.77 4.10 38.85
C VAL A 179 1.06 3.15 39.83
N ASP A 180 -0.13 3.52 40.31
CA ASP A 180 -0.93 2.75 41.28
C ASP A 180 -1.92 1.74 40.64
N GLN A 181 -1.98 1.62 39.31
CA GLN A 181 -2.90 0.72 38.58
C GLN A 181 -2.20 -0.45 37.86
N TRP A 182 -1.03 -0.88 38.36
CA TRP A 182 -0.33 -2.06 37.86
C TRP A 182 -1.04 -3.35 38.29
N GLU A 183 -2.26 -3.58 37.82
CA GLU A 183 -2.70 -4.96 37.65
C GLU A 183 -1.80 -5.56 36.58
N VAL A 184 -1.08 -6.63 36.93
CA VAL A 184 -0.36 -7.45 35.95
C VAL A 184 -1.44 -7.95 34.99
N ALA A 185 -1.57 -7.28 33.84
CA ALA A 185 -2.51 -7.70 32.81
C ALA A 185 -2.18 -9.16 32.51
N ALA A 186 -3.18 -10.05 32.65
CA ALA A 186 -3.01 -11.44 32.26
C ALA A 186 -2.47 -11.47 30.82
N TRP A 187 -1.42 -12.27 30.59
CA TRP A 187 -0.82 -12.40 29.26
C TRP A 187 -1.91 -12.62 28.21
N GLN A 188 -1.94 -11.74 27.22
CA GLN A 188 -2.72 -11.92 26.00
C GLN A 188 -1.74 -12.12 24.87
N ALA A 189 -1.89 -13.21 24.13
CA ALA A 189 -1.05 -13.44 22.97
C ALA A 189 -1.22 -12.26 22.00
N PRO A 190 -0.12 -11.64 21.55
CA PRO A 190 -0.22 -10.54 20.60
C PRO A 190 -0.77 -11.04 19.26
N GLN A 191 -1.45 -10.16 18.54
CA GLN A 191 -1.68 -10.33 17.12
C GLN A 191 -0.38 -10.03 16.38
N LEU A 192 0.03 -10.92 15.49
CA LEU A 192 1.06 -10.66 14.49
C LEU A 192 0.44 -9.78 13.41
N VAL A 193 1.05 -8.62 13.16
CA VAL A 193 0.63 -7.68 12.12
C VAL A 193 1.81 -7.47 11.17
N VAL A 194 1.56 -7.61 9.86
CA VAL A 194 2.59 -7.45 8.83
C VAL A 194 2.10 -6.46 7.80
N ASN A 195 2.90 -5.41 7.59
CA ASN A 195 2.75 -4.50 6.47
C ASN A 195 3.67 -4.98 5.33
N VAL A 196 3.12 -5.46 4.22
CA VAL A 196 3.90 -5.83 3.02
C VAL A 196 3.87 -4.65 2.06
N PHE A 197 4.95 -3.90 1.96
CA PHE A 197 4.98 -2.63 1.22
C PHE A 197 4.52 -2.78 -0.23
N ASP A 198 3.67 -1.85 -0.70
CA ASP A 198 3.01 -1.89 -2.02
C ASP A 198 2.21 -3.18 -2.28
N GLY A 199 1.85 -3.89 -1.21
CA GLY A 199 1.08 -5.13 -1.25
C GLY A 199 -0.37 -4.92 -1.70
N GLY A 200 -1.06 -6.02 -1.95
CA GLY A 200 -2.49 -6.00 -2.22
C GLY A 200 -3.08 -7.40 -2.27
N GLU A 201 -4.38 -7.50 -2.60
CA GLU A 201 -5.20 -8.71 -2.50
C GLU A 201 -4.66 -9.97 -3.22
N ARG A 202 -3.72 -9.79 -4.16
CA ARG A 202 -3.10 -10.89 -4.91
C ARG A 202 -1.78 -11.40 -4.31
N HIS A 203 -1.35 -10.84 -3.18
CA HIS A 203 -0.21 -11.38 -2.43
C HIS A 203 -0.67 -12.57 -1.57
N GLU A 204 0.17 -13.60 -1.53
CA GLU A 204 0.04 -14.70 -0.56
C GLU A 204 1.01 -14.44 0.59
N VAL A 205 0.48 -14.25 1.80
CA VAL A 205 1.28 -13.99 2.99
C VAL A 205 1.05 -15.07 4.02
N GLU A 206 2.13 -15.62 4.53
CA GLU A 206 2.14 -16.73 5.46
C GLU A 206 3.22 -16.53 6.52
N TYR A 207 3.01 -17.08 7.72
CA TYR A 207 3.96 -17.01 8.81
C TYR A 207 4.27 -18.40 9.37
N ARG A 208 5.45 -18.55 9.94
CA ARG A 208 5.85 -19.70 10.72
C ARG A 208 6.43 -19.24 12.05
N LEU A 209 6.07 -19.95 13.12
CA LEU A 209 6.70 -19.83 14.42
C LEU A 209 7.81 -20.88 14.58
N ASN A 210 9.00 -20.45 14.99
CA ASN A 210 10.18 -21.28 15.16
C ASN A 210 10.41 -22.17 13.92
N ASN A 211 10.50 -23.49 14.12
CA ASN A 211 10.69 -24.48 13.06
C ASN A 211 9.38 -25.19 12.68
N GLY A 212 8.22 -24.58 12.94
CA GLY A 212 6.91 -25.17 12.63
C GLY A 212 6.57 -25.20 11.14
N ASP A 213 5.28 -25.35 10.83
CA ASP A 213 4.77 -25.20 9.46
C ASP A 213 4.33 -23.76 9.21
N PHE A 214 4.40 -23.33 7.95
CA PHE A 214 3.81 -22.06 7.54
C PHE A 214 2.28 -22.11 7.59
N ARG A 215 1.69 -20.99 7.96
CA ARG A 215 0.24 -20.78 8.08
C ARG A 215 -0.13 -19.48 7.38
N ALA A 216 -1.20 -19.50 6.61
CA ALA A 216 -1.70 -18.31 5.93
C ALA A 216 -2.08 -17.21 6.94
N MET A 217 -1.78 -15.97 6.58
CA MET A 217 -2.26 -14.77 7.28
C MET A 217 -3.51 -14.22 6.59
N VAL A 218 -4.28 -13.41 7.31
CA VAL A 218 -5.53 -12.81 6.81
C VAL A 218 -5.26 -11.39 6.35
N HIS A 219 -5.47 -11.12 5.06
CA HIS A 219 -5.44 -9.76 4.51
C HIS A 219 -6.56 -8.92 5.15
N THR A 220 -6.20 -7.77 5.73
CA THR A 220 -7.12 -6.95 6.53
C THR A 220 -6.92 -5.47 6.22
N LEU A 221 -7.99 -4.80 5.78
CA LEU A 221 -7.99 -3.34 5.65
C LEU A 221 -8.07 -2.70 7.04
N ARG A 222 -6.96 -2.13 7.49
CA ARG A 222 -6.83 -1.39 8.76
C ARG A 222 -5.65 -0.42 8.69
N THR A 223 -5.55 0.49 9.65
CA THR A 223 -4.37 1.35 9.85
C THR A 223 -3.14 0.52 10.24
N ASP A 224 -1.94 0.98 9.84
CA ASP A 224 -0.66 0.37 10.26
C ASP A 224 -0.35 0.77 11.72
N PRO A 225 -0.20 -0.20 12.66
CA PRO A 225 0.17 0.09 14.05
C PRO A 225 1.45 0.92 14.20
N TYR A 226 2.40 0.81 13.27
CA TYR A 226 3.59 1.67 13.24
C TYR A 226 3.22 3.14 13.07
N MET A 227 2.31 3.43 12.15
CA MET A 227 1.85 4.81 11.91
C MET A 227 0.97 5.32 13.04
N GLU A 228 0.14 4.46 13.63
CA GLU A 228 -0.66 4.83 14.81
C GLU A 228 0.22 5.28 15.99
N ASP A 229 1.24 4.48 16.33
CA ASP A 229 2.17 4.82 17.41
C ASP A 229 2.93 6.11 17.12
N ARG A 230 3.42 6.26 15.88
CA ARG A 230 4.16 7.44 15.44
C ARG A 230 3.31 8.71 15.48
N TYR A 231 2.09 8.64 14.95
CA TYR A 231 1.15 9.76 14.99
C TYR A 231 0.92 10.23 16.43
N LEU A 232 0.60 9.31 17.34
CA LEU A 232 0.34 9.65 18.75
C LEU A 232 1.56 10.24 19.46
N ARG A 233 2.77 9.74 19.18
CA ARG A 233 4.00 10.22 19.82
C ARG A 233 4.47 11.58 19.31
N LEU A 234 4.20 11.89 18.04
CA LEU A 234 4.76 13.05 17.35
C LEU A 234 3.76 14.20 17.17
N LEU A 235 2.49 13.99 17.54
CA LEU A 235 1.44 14.98 17.47
C LEU A 235 1.85 16.29 18.17
N GLY A 236 1.83 17.41 17.44
CA GLY A 236 2.18 18.73 17.95
C GLY A 236 3.69 19.00 18.07
N THR A 237 4.54 18.14 17.52
CA THR A 237 6.00 18.35 17.40
C THR A 237 6.37 18.87 16.01
N GLU A 238 7.62 19.31 15.82
CA GLU A 238 8.13 19.67 14.47
C GLU A 238 8.25 18.46 13.53
N GLU A 239 8.20 17.25 14.08
CA GLU A 239 8.32 15.96 13.37
C GLU A 239 6.96 15.26 13.21
N GLU A 240 5.86 16.01 13.34
CA GLU A 240 4.51 15.48 13.17
C GLU A 240 4.36 14.76 11.81
N VAL A 241 3.65 13.63 11.84
CA VAL A 241 3.32 12.81 10.68
C VAL A 241 1.82 12.91 10.41
N GLY A 242 1.38 12.65 9.17
CA GLY A 242 -0.04 12.67 8.85
C GLY A 242 -0.84 11.62 9.61
N ASN A 243 -2.15 11.83 9.62
CA ASN A 243 -3.10 10.92 10.26
C ASN A 243 -3.01 9.54 9.59
N PRO A 244 -2.88 8.43 10.34
CA PRO A 244 -2.82 7.10 9.76
C PRO A 244 -4.05 6.80 8.90
N ALA A 245 -3.79 6.34 7.67
CA ALA A 245 -4.81 5.94 6.72
C ALA A 245 -5.01 4.42 6.75
N VAL A 246 -6.22 3.97 6.40
CA VAL A 246 -6.46 2.53 6.19
C VAL A 246 -5.54 2.04 5.08
N SER A 247 -4.74 1.03 5.39
CA SER A 247 -3.78 0.43 4.48
C SER A 247 -4.40 -0.71 3.65
N SER A 248 -3.96 -0.80 2.39
CA SER A 248 -4.32 -1.87 1.47
C SER A 248 -3.41 -3.10 1.62
N HIS A 249 -2.40 -3.03 2.48
CA HIS A 249 -1.27 -3.96 2.52
C HIS A 249 -0.92 -4.46 3.92
N ILE A 250 -1.95 -4.68 4.75
CA ILE A 250 -1.83 -5.28 6.08
C ILE A 250 -2.34 -6.73 6.09
N TRP A 251 -1.57 -7.61 6.71
CA TRP A 251 -1.95 -8.99 7.03
C TRP A 251 -1.84 -9.23 8.53
N VAL A 252 -2.79 -10.00 9.07
CA VAL A 252 -2.83 -10.32 10.50
C VAL A 252 -2.90 -11.82 10.75
N ALA A 253 -2.38 -12.26 11.90
CA ALA A 253 -2.58 -13.60 12.43
C ALA A 253 -2.55 -13.59 13.95
N ASP A 254 -3.42 -14.36 14.58
CA ASP A 254 -3.39 -14.53 16.03
C ASP A 254 -2.26 -15.47 16.42
N MET A 255 -1.40 -15.02 17.34
CA MET A 255 -0.34 -15.87 17.86
C MET A 255 -0.91 -16.92 18.83
N PRO A 256 -0.30 -18.12 18.94
CA PRO A 256 -0.75 -19.13 19.88
C PRO A 256 -0.78 -18.59 21.32
N ALA A 257 -1.88 -18.82 22.05
CA ALA A 257 -2.02 -18.38 23.43
C ALA A 257 -1.13 -19.17 24.42
N ASN A 258 -0.66 -20.34 24.01
CA ASN A 258 0.08 -21.29 24.84
C ASN A 258 1.57 -21.37 24.47
N LEU A 259 2.19 -20.23 24.15
CA LEU A 259 3.63 -20.17 23.95
C LEU A 259 4.34 -20.48 25.27
N GLU A 260 5.38 -21.30 25.20
CA GLU A 260 6.27 -21.55 26.34
C GLU A 260 7.06 -20.28 26.67
N GLY A 261 7.47 -20.09 27.92
CA GLY A 261 8.38 -19.02 28.28
C GLY A 261 9.72 -19.16 27.54
N GLY A 262 10.27 -18.03 27.11
CA GLY A 262 11.57 -17.96 26.43
C GLY A 262 11.52 -17.30 25.05
N VAL A 263 12.59 -17.52 24.28
CA VAL A 263 12.82 -16.83 23.00
C VAL A 263 12.19 -17.58 21.84
N HIS A 264 11.40 -16.86 21.05
CA HIS A 264 10.73 -17.33 19.85
C HIS A 264 11.14 -16.52 18.63
N THR A 265 11.05 -17.13 17.46
CA THR A 265 11.23 -16.45 16.17
C THR A 265 9.97 -16.60 15.34
N VAL A 266 9.46 -15.51 14.79
CA VAL A 266 8.48 -15.55 13.71
C VAL A 266 9.22 -15.29 12.39
N THR A 267 8.94 -16.10 11.38
CA THR A 267 9.34 -15.86 9.99
C THR A 267 8.09 -15.64 9.17
N VAL A 268 8.02 -14.53 8.46
CA VAL A 268 6.95 -14.19 7.54
C VAL A 268 7.50 -14.32 6.13
N ARG A 269 6.67 -14.89 5.24
CA ARG A 269 6.94 -15.02 3.82
C ARG A 269 5.79 -14.39 3.06
N SER A 270 6.14 -13.56 2.07
CA SER A 270 5.21 -12.96 1.13
C SER A 270 5.60 -13.38 -0.28
N THR A 271 4.62 -13.89 -1.04
CA THR A 271 4.76 -14.19 -2.46
C THR A 271 3.90 -13.21 -3.26
N ASP A 272 4.54 -12.45 -4.14
CA ASP A 272 3.86 -11.45 -4.96
C ASP A 272 3.15 -12.07 -6.18
N PRO A 273 2.31 -11.30 -6.91
CA PRO A 273 1.59 -11.81 -8.09
C PRO A 273 2.48 -12.24 -9.27
N TYR A 274 3.79 -11.94 -9.19
CA TYR A 274 4.80 -12.32 -10.18
C TYR A 274 5.62 -13.54 -9.74
N GLY A 275 5.34 -14.11 -8.56
CA GLY A 275 6.01 -15.28 -8.00
C GLY A 275 7.33 -14.97 -7.30
N ARG A 276 7.64 -13.70 -7.01
CA ARG A 276 8.82 -13.36 -6.21
C ARG A 276 8.49 -13.51 -4.73
N VAL A 277 9.45 -14.07 -4.00
CA VAL A 277 9.33 -14.35 -2.57
C VAL A 277 10.19 -13.38 -1.79
N SER A 278 9.60 -12.77 -0.75
CA SER A 278 10.29 -11.98 0.26
C SER A 278 10.07 -12.59 1.63
N GLU A 279 11.10 -12.60 2.47
CA GLU A 279 11.03 -13.12 3.83
C GLU A 279 11.54 -12.08 4.83
N ALA A 280 10.88 -12.00 5.99
CA ALA A 280 11.33 -11.21 7.13
C ALA A 280 11.21 -12.05 8.39
N SER A 281 12.10 -11.85 9.36
CA SER A 281 12.03 -12.56 10.64
C SER A 281 12.19 -11.59 11.81
N GLN A 282 11.41 -11.83 12.87
CA GLN A 282 11.47 -11.09 14.11
C GLN A 282 11.63 -12.06 15.28
N VAL A 283 12.51 -11.71 16.22
CA VAL A 283 12.69 -12.45 17.47
C VAL A 283 11.91 -11.74 18.57
N PHE A 284 11.23 -12.50 19.41
CA PHE A 284 10.51 -12.00 20.58
C PHE A 284 10.67 -12.97 21.76
N GLU A 285 10.49 -12.47 22.98
CA GLU A 285 10.57 -13.24 24.21
C GLU A 285 9.20 -13.27 24.89
N VAL A 286 8.81 -14.44 25.39
CA VAL A 286 7.66 -14.64 26.26
C VAL A 286 8.20 -14.74 27.69
N GLU A 287 7.85 -13.78 28.53
CA GLU A 287 8.23 -13.78 29.95
C GLU A 287 7.32 -14.72 30.76
N ASP A 288 7.89 -15.41 31.75
CA ASP A 288 7.19 -16.31 32.68
C ASP A 288 6.33 -15.58 33.73
#